data_AF-K1QTK5-F1
#
_entry.id   AF-K1QTK5-F1
#
_cell.length_a   1.000
_cell.length_b   1.000
_cell.length_c   1.000
_cell.angle_alpha   90.00
_cell.angle_beta   90.00
_cell.angle_gamma   90.00
#
_symmetry.space_group_name_H-M   'P 1'
#
loop_
_entity.id
_entity.type
_entity.pdbx_description
1 polymer ?
#
loop_
_entity_poly.entity_id
_entity_poly.type
_entity_poly.pdbx_seq_one_letter_code
_entity_poly.pdbx_strand_id
1 'polypeptide(L)' 'METASIPCKVYQCSKCPGDTEYYCVSCPCDLCPQCKENHVKDLQTIDHDVVSHREKINYIPTQEI' A
#
# COMPACT_ATOMS: atom_id res chain seq x y z
N MET A 1 22.93 13.32 20.09
CA MET A 1 22.03 13.64 18.96
C MET A 1 20.93 12.60 18.99
N GLU A 2 19.88 12.82 19.79
CA GLU A 2 18.67 12.00 19.74
C GLU A 2 17.97 12.34 18.43
N THR A 3 18.23 11.53 17.40
CA THR A 3 17.37 11.48 16.23
C THR A 3 16.03 10.95 16.72
N ALA A 4 15.11 11.87 17.04
CA ALA A 4 13.71 11.53 17.22
C ALA A 4 13.27 10.83 15.93
N SER A 5 13.21 9.51 15.98
CA SER A 5 12.59 8.69 14.94
C SER A 5 11.14 9.13 14.90
N ILE A 6 10.82 10.06 14.01
CA ILE A 6 9.44 10.31 13.60
C ILE A 6 8.90 8.91 13.28
N PRO A 7 7.83 8.44 13.94
CA PRO A 7 7.21 7.19 13.57
C PRO A 7 6.61 7.42 12.18
N CYS A 8 7.44 7.29 11.16
CA CYS A 8 7.01 7.08 9.80
C CYS A 8 6.12 5.85 9.91
N LYS A 9 4.81 6.04 9.81
CA LYS A 9 3.87 4.94 9.57
C LYS A 9 4.21 4.41 8.19
N VAL A 10 5.28 3.62 8.13
CA VAL A 10 5.63 2.86 6.95
C VAL A 10 4.54 1.80 6.86
N TYR A 11 3.60 2.00 5.94
CA TYR A 11 2.62 0.97 5.69
C TYR A 11 3.38 -0.25 5.17
N GLN A 12 3.20 -1.38 5.83
CA GLN A 12 3.84 -2.64 5.45
C GLN A 12 2.88 -3.47 4.64
N CYS A 13 3.41 -4.28 3.73
CA CYS A 13 2.63 -5.26 2.99
C CYS A 13 1.96 -6.24 3.97
N SER A 14 0.69 -6.54 3.74
CA SER A 14 -0.06 -7.50 4.57
C SER A 14 0.40 -8.95 4.38
N LYS A 15 1.21 -9.23 3.35
CA LYS A 15 1.65 -10.58 2.98
C LYS A 15 3.14 -10.83 3.25
N CYS A 16 3.94 -9.79 3.47
CA CYS A 16 5.38 -9.90 3.66
C CYS A 16 5.93 -8.69 4.43
N PRO A 17 7.13 -8.76 5.04
CA PRO A 17 7.69 -7.64 5.80
C PRO A 17 8.22 -6.47 4.94
N GLY A 18 7.80 -6.37 3.68
CA GLY A 18 8.23 -5.31 2.76
C GLY A 18 7.36 -4.05 2.84
N ASP A 19 7.88 -2.94 2.34
CA ASP A 19 7.14 -1.70 2.18
C ASP A 19 5.98 -1.86 1.20
N THR A 20 4.82 -1.27 1.51
CA THR A 20 3.69 -1.26 0.57
C THR A 20 3.72 -0.05 -0.35
N GLU A 21 3.29 -0.27 -1.59
CA GLU A 21 3.08 0.79 -2.58
C GLU A 21 1.67 0.72 -3.19
N TYR A 22 0.97 -0.40 -3.01
CA TYR A 22 -0.33 -0.65 -3.58
C TYR A 22 -1.35 -1.06 -2.52
N TYR A 23 -2.62 -0.78 -2.80
CA TYR A 23 -3.74 -1.12 -1.96
C TYR A 23 -4.81 -1.81 -2.80
N CYS A 24 -5.21 -3.02 -2.41
CA CYS A 24 -6.32 -3.72 -3.03
C CYS A 24 -7.63 -3.30 -2.35
N VAL A 25 -8.54 -2.72 -3.14
CA VAL A 25 -9.86 -2.24 -2.67
C VAL A 25 -10.82 -3.41 -2.43
N SER A 26 -10.71 -4.49 -3.20
CA SER A 26 -11.57 -5.67 -3.07
C SER A 26 -11.29 -6.48 -1.80
N CYS A 27 -10.02 -6.58 -1.38
CA CYS A 27 -9.58 -7.37 -0.21
C CYS A 27 -9.09 -6.52 0.98
N PRO A 28 -9.52 -5.25 1.04
CA PRO A 28 -8.89 -4.14 1.78
C PRO A 28 -7.48 -4.41 2.34
N CYS A 29 -6.48 -4.64 1.48
CA CYS A 29 -5.14 -5.03 1.91
C CYS A 29 -4.01 -4.27 1.22
N ASP A 30 -2.95 -4.00 1.97
CA ASP A 30 -1.73 -3.34 1.50
C ASP A 30 -0.77 -4.37 0.86
N LEU A 31 -0.25 -4.05 -0.31
CA LEU A 31 0.57 -4.92 -1.14
C LEU A 31 1.84 -4.19 -1.60
N CYS A 32 3.00 -4.83 -1.39
CA CYS A 32 4.24 -4.42 -2.05
C CYS A 32 4.18 -4.75 -3.55
N PRO A 33 5.09 -4.20 -4.39
CA PRO A 33 5.10 -4.47 -5.83
C PRO A 33 5.11 -5.97 -6.18
N GLN A 34 5.88 -6.77 -5.46
CA GLN A 34 5.95 -8.23 -5.68
C GLN A 34 4.63 -8.93 -5.33
N CYS A 35 4.02 -8.57 -4.20
CA CYS A 35 2.74 -9.14 -3.79
C CYS A 35 1.61 -8.69 -4.71
N LYS A 36 1.62 -7.45 -5.22
CA LYS A 36 0.70 -6.99 -6.27
C LYS A 36 0.80 -7.86 -7.51
N GLU A 37 2.01 -8.09 -8.01
CA GLU A 37 2.19 -8.93 -9.20
C GLU A 37 1.64 -10.34 -9.00
N ASN A 38 1.87 -10.95 -7.84
CA ASN A 38 1.29 -12.26 -7.53
C ASN A 38 -0.24 -12.19 -7.42
N HIS A 39 -0.77 -11.15 -6.78
CA HIS A 39 -2.19 -10.94 -6.56
C HIS A 39 -2.95 -10.78 -7.88
N VAL A 40 -2.43 -10.02 -8.84
CA VAL A 40 -3.10 -9.89 -10.15
C VAL A 40 -2.90 -11.11 -11.07
N LYS A 41 -1.96 -12.01 -10.74
CA LYS A 41 -1.73 -13.26 -11.49
C LYS A 41 -2.55 -14.43 -10.94
N ASP A 42 -3.01 -14.35 -9.70
CA ASP A 42 -3.82 -15.40 -9.07
C ASP A 42 -5.27 -15.35 -9.57
N LEU A 43 -5.82 -16.49 -9.98
CA LEU A 43 -7.18 -16.57 -10.54
C LEU A 43 -8.28 -16.12 -9.56
N GLN A 44 -8.03 -16.19 -8.25
CA GLN A 44 -8.98 -15.74 -7.24
C GLN A 44 -8.98 -14.22 -7.07
N THR A 45 -7.88 -13.55 -7.42
CA THR A 45 -7.69 -12.12 -7.18
C THR A 45 -7.36 -11.31 -8.43
N ILE A 46 -7.45 -11.92 -9.62
CA ILE A 46 -7.20 -11.30 -10.92
C ILE A 46 -8.14 -10.13 -11.24
N ASP A 47 -9.39 -10.21 -10.79
CA ASP A 47 -10.42 -9.17 -10.98
C ASP A 47 -10.42 -8.12 -9.86
N HIS A 48 -9.50 -8.24 -8.90
CA HIS A 48 -9.46 -7.30 -7.80
C HIS A 48 -8.91 -5.94 -8.22
N ASP A 49 -9.54 -4.89 -7.72
CA ASP A 49 -9.10 -3.53 -7.97
C ASP A 49 -7.90 -3.21 -7.06
N VAL A 50 -6.75 -2.93 -7.65
CA VAL A 50 -5.49 -2.64 -6.96
C VAL A 50 -4.98 -1.27 -7.39
N VAL A 51 -5.06 -0.30 -6.48
CA VAL A 51 -4.68 1.09 -6.70
C VAL A 51 -3.33 1.40 -6.06
N SER A 52 -2.58 2.36 -6.58
CA SER A 52 -1.33 2.80 -5.96
C SER A 52 -1.60 3.75 -4.80
N HIS A 53 -0.87 3.67 -3.69
CA HIS A 53 -0.98 4.66 -2.61
C HIS A 53 -0.67 6.08 -3.10
N ARG A 54 0.22 6.23 -4.09
CA ARG A 54 0.49 7.52 -4.74
C ARG A 54 -0.73 8.11 -5.45
N GLU A 55 -1.59 7.25 -6.00
CA GLU A 55 -2.85 7.67 -6.62
C GLU A 55 -3.83 8.18 -5.56
N LYS A 56 -3.80 7.57 -4.37
CA LYS A 56 -4.49 8.03 -3.16
C LYS A 56 -4.02 9.41 -2.67
N ILE A 57 -2.76 9.80 -2.92
CA ILE A 57 -2.22 11.12 -2.54
C ILE A 57 -2.84 12.25 -3.36
N ASN A 58 -3.30 11.98 -4.59
CA ASN A 58 -4.12 12.96 -5.34
C ASN A 58 -5.52 13.16 -4.71
N TYR A 59 -5.92 12.29 -3.79
CA TYR A 59 -7.15 12.38 -3.01
C TYR A 59 -6.89 12.68 -1.52
N ILE A 60 -5.73 13.25 -1.18
CA ILE A 60 -5.56 13.86 0.13
C ILE A 60 -6.02 15.31 -0.01
N PRO A 61 -7.22 15.70 0.50
CA PRO A 61 -7.47 17.10 0.81
C PRO A 61 -6.31 17.50 1.72
N THR A 62 -5.53 18.46 1.25
CA THR A 62 -4.41 19.07 1.96
C THR A 62 -4.66 18.99 3.45
N GLN A 63 -3.90 18.15 4.14
CA GLN A 63 -3.80 18.28 5.59
C GLN A 63 -2.93 19.52 5.78
N GLU A 64 -3.57 20.67 5.61
CA GLU A 64 -3.04 21.97 5.96
C GLU A 64 -2.79 21.93 7.47
N ILE A 65 -1.53 22.09 7.85
CA ILE A 65 -1.08 22.29 9.22
C ILE A 65 -1.09 23.80 9.47
#